data_AF-A0A1C6GVL4-F1
#
_entry.id   AF-A0A1C6GVL4-F1
#
_cell.length_a   1.000
_cell.length_b   1.000
_cell.length_c   1.000
_cell.angle_alpha   90.00
_cell.angle_beta   90.00
_cell.angle_gamma   90.00
#
_symmetry.space_group_name_H-M   'P 1'
#
loop_
_entity.id
_entity.type
_entity.pdbx_description
1 polymer ?
#
loop_
_entity_poly.entity_id
_entity_poly.type
_entity_poly.pdbx_seq_one_letter_code
_entity_poly.pdbx_strand_id
1 'polypeptide(L)'
;MGNRKQPFGYRMTLGEITILPEEAELVRFIFQGYSMGATLGELTKALCRQEIPYYEGRTWNKNMVSRILEDGRYIGGKGYPALIEPEQLRVAAEKRTARARPPQKTPAQKALRRLCGAPPSERVEKIVTDLLNELIRCPDRVRPSTSQVVGAACGKTREELTSALERQPIDEDNARALLLQLAAEQYDAIGNTEYETVRLRRLLTGRMPMPELDAELLQSAVSKVRVTNNCVTVTLKNGQTIERRDQL
;
A
#
# COMPACT_ATOMS: atom_id res chain seq x y z
N MET A 1 -26.52 -15.76 -19.44
CA MET A 1 -27.00 -16.53 -18.26
C MET A 1 -28.49 -16.28 -18.11
N GLY A 2 -29.32 -17.33 -18.13
CA GLY A 2 -30.76 -17.16 -17.95
C GLY A 2 -31.08 -16.67 -16.55
N ASN A 3 -31.89 -15.62 -16.42
CA ASN A 3 -32.39 -15.17 -15.13
C ASN A 3 -33.58 -16.06 -14.73
N ARG A 4 -33.58 -16.55 -13.48
CA ARG A 4 -34.72 -17.27 -12.90
C ARG A 4 -35.95 -16.34 -12.90
N LYS A 5 -37.10 -16.85 -13.33
CA LYS A 5 -38.36 -16.06 -13.40
C LYS A 5 -38.85 -15.66 -12.01
N GLN A 6 -38.66 -16.53 -11.02
CA GLN A 6 -38.93 -16.28 -9.61
C GLN A 6 -37.62 -16.29 -8.80
N PRO A 7 -37.48 -15.44 -7.78
CA PRO A 7 -36.39 -15.54 -6.83
C PRO A 7 -36.40 -16.91 -6.14
N PHE A 8 -35.22 -17.35 -5.73
CA PHE A 8 -35.03 -18.61 -5.00
C PHE A 8 -35.82 -18.55 -3.67
N GLY A 9 -36.43 -19.64 -3.21
CA GLY A 9 -37.29 -19.61 -2.02
C GLY A 9 -38.79 -19.43 -2.31
N TYR A 10 -39.16 -19.16 -3.56
CA TYR A 10 -40.55 -18.93 -3.97
C TYR A 10 -40.96 -19.70 -5.21
N ARG A 11 -42.24 -20.04 -5.27
CA ARG A 11 -42.89 -20.60 -6.47
C ARG A 11 -44.22 -19.92 -6.76
N MET A 12 -44.68 -20.04 -8.00
CA MET A 12 -46.01 -19.61 -8.40
C MET A 12 -46.96 -20.82 -8.30
N THR A 13 -48.04 -20.69 -7.52
CA THR A 13 -49.06 -21.74 -7.35
C THR A 13 -50.43 -21.09 -7.50
N LEU A 14 -51.22 -21.53 -8.49
CA LEU A 14 -52.58 -21.01 -8.75
C LEU A 14 -52.67 -19.47 -8.90
N GLY A 15 -51.63 -18.82 -9.41
CA GLY A 15 -51.58 -17.37 -9.59
C GLY A 15 -51.07 -16.59 -8.37
N GLU A 16 -50.77 -17.27 -7.27
CA GLU A 16 -50.22 -16.67 -6.04
C GLU A 16 -48.74 -17.06 -5.83
N ILE A 17 -47.99 -16.11 -5.26
CA ILE A 17 -46.60 -16.34 -4.87
C ILE A 17 -46.59 -17.04 -3.52
N THR A 18 -46.09 -18.28 -3.50
CA THR A 18 -46.03 -19.12 -2.31
C THR A 18 -44.58 -19.40 -1.94
N ILE A 19 -44.31 -19.53 -0.63
CA ILE A 19 -43.00 -19.90 -0.11
C ILE A 19 -42.74 -21.37 -0.44
N LEU A 20 -41.57 -21.68 -0.96
CA LEU A 20 -41.07 -23.05 -1.07
C LEU A 20 -40.17 -23.34 0.14
N PRO A 21 -40.62 -24.13 1.13
CA PRO A 21 -39.93 -24.24 2.42
C PRO A 21 -38.46 -24.67 2.31
N GLU A 22 -38.17 -25.65 1.47
CA GLU A 22 -36.81 -26.18 1.25
C GLU A 22 -35.82 -25.10 0.78
N GLU A 23 -36.20 -24.33 -0.26
CA GLU A 23 -35.38 -23.23 -0.76
C GLU A 23 -35.35 -22.05 0.23
N ALA A 24 -36.44 -21.80 0.95
CA ALA A 24 -36.56 -20.69 1.90
C ALA A 24 -35.65 -20.85 3.12
N GLU A 25 -35.48 -22.07 3.63
CA GLU A 25 -34.53 -22.37 4.70
C GLU A 25 -33.10 -22.02 4.29
N LEU A 26 -32.72 -22.34 3.04
CA LEU A 26 -31.40 -21.98 2.52
C LEU A 26 -31.22 -20.46 2.36
N VAL A 27 -32.28 -19.73 2.01
CA VAL A 27 -32.24 -18.25 2.02
C VAL A 27 -31.94 -17.74 3.43
N ARG A 28 -32.67 -18.21 4.45
CA ARG A 28 -32.45 -17.83 5.86
C ARG A 28 -31.03 -18.17 6.31
N PHE A 29 -30.55 -19.37 5.98
CA PHE A 29 -29.18 -19.81 6.26
C PHE A 29 -28.13 -18.89 5.62
N ILE A 30 -28.34 -18.45 4.37
CA ILE A 30 -27.43 -17.51 3.68
C ILE A 30 -27.34 -16.18 4.42
N PHE A 31 -28.49 -15.59 4.78
CA PHE A 31 -28.52 -14.31 5.51
C PHE A 31 -27.89 -14.43 6.89
N GLN A 32 -28.17 -15.52 7.62
CA GLN A 32 -27.58 -15.78 8.94
C GLN A 32 -26.06 -16.02 8.85
N GLY A 33 -25.60 -16.88 7.96
CA GLY A 33 -24.17 -17.15 7.81
C GLY A 33 -23.40 -15.89 7.41
N TYR A 34 -23.96 -15.07 6.52
CA TYR A 34 -23.35 -13.81 6.13
C TYR A 34 -23.32 -12.78 7.27
N SER A 35 -24.40 -12.68 8.05
CA SER A 35 -24.45 -11.81 9.24
C SER A 35 -23.50 -12.28 10.36
N MET A 36 -23.14 -13.57 10.39
CA MET A 36 -22.09 -14.09 11.28
C MET A 36 -20.66 -13.90 10.74
N GLY A 37 -20.51 -13.44 9.50
CA GLY A 37 -19.22 -13.08 8.91
C GLY A 37 -18.69 -14.06 7.85
N ALA A 38 -19.45 -15.10 7.49
CA ALA A 38 -19.08 -15.99 6.40
C ALA A 38 -18.92 -15.21 5.07
N THR A 39 -17.93 -15.62 4.30
CA THR A 39 -17.69 -15.09 2.96
C THR A 39 -18.64 -15.71 1.94
N LEU A 40 -18.85 -15.03 0.80
CA LEU A 40 -19.61 -15.61 -0.30
C LEU A 40 -19.04 -16.98 -0.74
N GLY A 41 -17.72 -17.16 -0.66
CA GLY A 41 -17.07 -18.42 -1.03
C GLY A 41 -17.35 -19.55 -0.05
N GLU A 42 -17.33 -19.28 1.26
CA GLU A 42 -17.68 -20.27 2.30
C GLU A 42 -19.15 -20.66 2.20
N LEU A 43 -20.05 -19.68 2.00
CA LEU A 43 -21.47 -19.93 1.78
C LEU A 43 -21.69 -20.77 0.52
N THR A 44 -21.04 -20.45 -0.60
CA THR A 44 -21.11 -21.27 -1.82
C THR A 44 -20.65 -22.71 -1.57
N LYS A 45 -19.54 -22.91 -0.85
CA LYS A 45 -19.05 -24.27 -0.51
C LYS A 45 -20.05 -25.04 0.36
N ALA A 46 -20.66 -24.37 1.34
CA ALA A 46 -21.68 -24.97 2.19
C ALA A 46 -22.92 -25.37 1.37
N LEU A 47 -23.37 -24.50 0.47
CA LEU A 47 -24.53 -24.74 -0.40
C LEU A 47 -24.29 -25.84 -1.45
N CYS A 48 -23.07 -25.98 -1.96
CA CYS A 48 -22.71 -27.10 -2.84
C CYS A 48 -22.78 -28.48 -2.16
N ARG A 49 -22.80 -28.54 -0.82
CA ARG A 49 -22.98 -29.79 -0.06
C ARG A 49 -24.45 -30.11 0.22
N GLN A 50 -25.34 -29.15 -0.01
CA GLN A 50 -26.77 -29.35 0.14
C GLN A 50 -27.33 -30.02 -1.12
N GLU A 51 -28.39 -30.80 -0.95
CA GLU A 51 -29.03 -31.51 -2.06
C GLU A 51 -29.88 -30.59 -2.94
N ILE A 52 -30.19 -29.37 -2.48
CA ILE A 52 -31.07 -28.41 -3.15
C ILE A 52 -30.24 -27.50 -4.08
N PRO A 53 -30.41 -27.62 -5.41
CA PRO A 53 -29.67 -26.80 -6.36
C PRO A 53 -30.37 -25.45 -6.62
N TYR A 54 -29.59 -24.41 -6.93
CA TYR A 54 -30.14 -23.11 -7.34
C TYR A 54 -30.80 -23.17 -8.74
N TYR A 55 -30.22 -23.97 -9.66
CA TYR A 55 -30.82 -24.37 -10.93
C TYR A 55 -30.58 -25.87 -11.11
N GLU A 56 -31.57 -26.59 -11.65
CA GLU A 56 -31.41 -28.00 -12.00
C GLU A 56 -30.15 -28.23 -12.86
N GLY A 57 -29.33 -29.21 -12.47
CA GLY A 57 -28.09 -29.57 -13.15
C GLY A 57 -26.93 -28.57 -13.01
N ARG A 58 -27.02 -27.56 -12.11
CA ARG A 58 -25.93 -26.59 -11.89
C ARG A 58 -25.52 -26.49 -10.43
N THR A 59 -24.21 -26.33 -10.22
CA THR A 59 -23.63 -26.08 -8.90
C THR A 59 -23.78 -24.61 -8.48
N TRP A 60 -23.75 -24.39 -7.17
CA TRP A 60 -23.78 -23.05 -6.59
C TRP A 60 -22.54 -22.24 -6.96
N ASN A 61 -22.71 -20.93 -7.13
CA ASN A 61 -21.59 -20.00 -7.32
C ASN A 61 -21.78 -18.72 -6.51
N LYS A 62 -20.70 -17.94 -6.35
CA LYS A 62 -20.69 -16.70 -5.57
C LYS A 62 -21.71 -15.66 -6.05
N ASN A 63 -22.00 -15.63 -7.35
CA ASN A 63 -22.96 -14.68 -7.92
C ASN A 63 -24.40 -15.00 -7.53
N MET A 64 -24.75 -16.28 -7.39
CA MET A 64 -26.07 -16.71 -6.91
C MET A 64 -26.28 -16.25 -5.46
N VAL A 65 -25.32 -16.52 -4.57
CA VAL A 65 -25.36 -16.07 -3.17
C VAL A 65 -25.40 -14.55 -3.09
N SER A 66 -24.62 -13.87 -3.93
CA SER A 66 -24.61 -12.41 -3.99
C SER A 66 -25.98 -11.84 -4.36
N ARG A 67 -26.66 -12.41 -5.36
CA ARG A 67 -28.00 -11.97 -5.78
C ARG A 67 -29.03 -12.18 -4.68
N ILE A 68 -28.97 -13.30 -3.95
CA ILE A 68 -29.88 -13.56 -2.83
C ILE A 68 -29.73 -12.46 -1.76
N LEU A 69 -28.48 -12.13 -1.39
CA LEU A 69 -28.19 -11.11 -0.37
C LEU A 69 -28.54 -9.67 -0.80
N GLU A 70 -28.82 -9.41 -2.07
CA GLU A 70 -29.19 -8.09 -2.60
C GLU A 70 -30.70 -7.96 -2.86
N ASP A 71 -31.44 -9.07 -2.86
CA ASP A 71 -32.82 -9.09 -3.33
C ASP A 71 -33.79 -8.64 -2.22
N GLY A 72 -34.27 -7.40 -2.34
CA GLY A 72 -35.28 -6.83 -1.45
C GLY A 72 -36.65 -7.51 -1.47
N ARG A 73 -36.89 -8.51 -2.31
CA ARG A 73 -38.13 -9.30 -2.26
C ARG A 73 -38.21 -10.20 -1.04
N TYR A 74 -37.08 -10.57 -0.43
CA TYR A 74 -37.06 -11.42 0.77
C TYR A 74 -37.64 -10.76 2.02
N ILE A 75 -37.72 -9.43 2.05
CA ILE A 75 -38.28 -8.66 3.17
C ILE A 75 -39.77 -8.31 2.96
N GLY A 76 -40.45 -8.99 2.03
CA GLY A 76 -41.87 -8.75 1.73
C GLY A 76 -42.13 -7.75 0.59
N GLY A 77 -41.09 -7.36 -0.16
CA GLY A 77 -41.23 -6.39 -1.25
C GLY A 77 -41.99 -6.96 -2.47
N LYS A 78 -42.72 -6.10 -3.19
CA LYS A 78 -43.41 -6.43 -4.47
C LYS A 78 -44.44 -7.57 -4.38
N GLY A 79 -45.12 -7.72 -3.24
CA GLY A 79 -46.15 -8.74 -3.04
C GLY A 79 -45.62 -10.15 -2.76
N TYR A 80 -44.33 -10.29 -2.43
CA TYR A 80 -43.75 -11.56 -1.99
C TYR A 80 -44.00 -11.73 -0.48
N PRO A 81 -44.26 -12.96 0.01
CA PRO A 81 -44.25 -13.24 1.44
C PRO A 81 -42.86 -12.99 2.04
N ALA A 82 -42.77 -12.42 3.24
CA ALA A 82 -41.46 -12.16 3.87
C ALA A 82 -40.79 -13.46 4.34
N LEU A 83 -39.51 -13.63 4.02
CA LEU A 83 -38.66 -14.76 4.46
C LEU A 83 -37.62 -14.37 5.51
N ILE A 84 -37.22 -13.10 5.51
CA ILE A 84 -36.21 -12.53 6.42
C ILE A 84 -36.69 -11.19 6.96
N GLU A 85 -36.10 -10.75 8.07
CA GLU A 85 -36.35 -9.43 8.63
C GLU A 85 -35.65 -8.33 7.80
N PRO A 86 -36.25 -7.13 7.62
CA PRO A 86 -35.64 -6.00 6.93
C PRO A 86 -34.22 -5.67 7.43
N GLU A 87 -34.01 -5.83 8.73
CA GLU A 87 -32.73 -5.60 9.38
C GLU A 87 -31.63 -6.56 8.89
N GLN A 88 -31.96 -7.83 8.61
CA GLN A 88 -30.99 -8.79 8.11
C GLN A 88 -30.48 -8.42 6.70
N LEU A 89 -31.35 -7.88 5.85
CA LEU A 89 -30.97 -7.38 4.54
C LEU A 89 -30.09 -6.13 4.65
N ARG A 90 -30.42 -5.20 5.57
CA ARG A 90 -29.62 -4.00 5.83
C ARG A 90 -28.20 -4.36 6.31
N VAL A 91 -28.08 -5.26 7.29
CA VAL A 91 -26.79 -5.73 7.80
C VAL A 91 -25.97 -6.40 6.70
N ALA A 92 -26.60 -7.20 5.83
CA ALA A 92 -25.92 -7.79 4.69
C ALA A 92 -25.39 -6.73 3.72
N ALA A 93 -26.21 -5.72 3.38
CA ALA A 93 -25.79 -4.61 2.52
C ALA A 93 -24.61 -3.82 3.12
N GLU A 94 -24.66 -3.49 4.41
CA GLU A 94 -23.58 -2.79 5.11
C GLU A 94 -22.27 -3.59 5.09
N LYS A 95 -22.32 -4.87 5.44
CA LYS A 95 -21.13 -5.74 5.38
C LYS A 95 -20.56 -5.84 3.96
N ARG A 96 -21.41 -5.88 2.93
CA ARG A 96 -20.97 -5.87 1.53
C ARG A 96 -20.24 -4.57 1.20
N THR A 97 -20.80 -3.42 1.55
CA THR A 97 -20.14 -2.12 1.30
C THR A 97 -18.82 -1.99 2.07
N ALA A 98 -18.77 -2.45 3.32
CA ALA A 98 -17.56 -2.46 4.12
C ALA A 98 -16.46 -3.35 3.50
N ARG A 99 -16.82 -4.53 3.01
CA ARG A 99 -15.88 -5.46 2.34
C ARG A 99 -15.48 -5.03 0.93
N ALA A 100 -16.33 -4.26 0.23
CA ALA A 100 -16.02 -3.70 -1.09
C ALA A 100 -15.02 -2.53 -1.01
N ARG A 101 -14.91 -1.88 0.16
CA ARG A 101 -13.89 -0.85 0.37
C ARG A 101 -12.51 -1.53 0.42
N PRO A 102 -11.56 -1.12 -0.43
CA PRO A 102 -10.20 -1.63 -0.33
C PRO A 102 -9.62 -1.30 1.05
N PRO A 103 -8.70 -2.12 1.58
CA PRO A 103 -8.02 -1.81 2.84
C PRO A 103 -7.43 -0.41 2.75
N GLN A 104 -7.85 0.47 3.66
CA GLN A 104 -7.44 1.88 3.66
C GLN A 104 -5.96 1.94 4.05
N LYS A 105 -5.09 2.08 3.04
CA LYS A 105 -3.66 2.25 3.27
C LYS A 105 -3.40 3.61 3.89
N THR A 106 -2.66 3.65 5.00
CA THR A 106 -2.26 4.89 5.66
C THR A 106 -1.38 5.75 4.72
N PRO A 107 -1.31 7.09 4.92
CA PRO A 107 -0.38 7.94 4.17
C PRO A 107 1.07 7.44 4.25
N ALA A 108 1.47 6.92 5.41
CA ALA A 108 2.79 6.37 5.64
C ALA A 108 3.06 5.10 4.83
N GLN A 109 2.09 4.18 4.76
CA GLN A 109 2.18 2.99 3.91
C GLN A 109 2.26 3.34 2.42
N LYS A 110 1.56 4.41 1.98
CA LYS A 110 1.67 4.91 0.60
C LYS A 110 3.06 5.48 0.33
N ALA A 111 3.61 6.27 1.25
CA ALA A 111 4.97 6.80 1.16
C ALA A 111 6.02 5.68 1.15
N LEU A 112 5.89 4.70 2.05
CA LEU A 112 6.79 3.55 2.11
C LEU A 112 6.73 2.71 0.82
N ARG A 113 5.54 2.49 0.25
CA ARG A 113 5.40 1.82 -1.04
C ARG A 113 6.14 2.54 -2.17
N ARG A 114 6.12 3.89 -2.19
CA ARG A 114 6.85 4.68 -3.18
C ARG A 114 8.37 4.50 -3.02
N LEU A 115 8.85 4.43 -1.77
CA LEU A 115 10.27 4.25 -1.46
C LEU A 115 10.78 2.82 -1.72
N CYS A 116 9.93 1.81 -1.52
CA CYS A 116 10.27 0.39 -1.70
C CYS A 116 10.09 -0.11 -3.15
N GLY A 117 9.22 0.51 -3.94
CA GLY A 117 8.79 0.01 -5.27
C GLY A 117 7.90 -1.24 -5.23
N ALA A 118 7.83 -1.95 -4.11
CA ALA A 118 6.98 -3.11 -3.85
C ALA A 118 5.97 -2.82 -2.72
N PRO A 119 4.83 -3.56 -2.62
CA PRO A 119 3.92 -3.42 -1.49
C PRO A 119 4.65 -3.84 -0.19
N PRO A 120 4.87 -2.92 0.76
CA PRO A 120 5.54 -3.26 2.01
C PRO A 120 4.61 -4.14 2.86
N SER A 121 5.17 -5.15 3.51
CA SER A 121 4.47 -5.92 4.53
C SER A 121 4.43 -5.15 5.86
N GLU A 122 3.49 -5.48 6.73
CA GLU A 122 3.38 -4.90 8.08
C GLU A 122 4.68 -5.05 8.89
N ARG A 123 5.42 -6.15 8.67
CA ARG A 123 6.76 -6.38 9.24
C ARG A 123 7.76 -5.30 8.82
N VAL A 124 7.81 -4.97 7.53
CA VAL A 124 8.73 -3.96 7.00
C VAL A 124 8.38 -2.59 7.60
N GLU A 125 7.10 -2.27 7.72
CA GLU A 125 6.63 -1.05 8.37
C GLU A 125 7.13 -0.94 9.82
N LYS A 126 7.03 -2.02 10.60
CA LYS A 126 7.56 -2.07 11.97
C LYS A 126 9.08 -1.88 12.02
N ILE A 127 9.83 -2.58 11.16
CA ILE A 127 11.30 -2.47 11.13
C ILE A 127 11.73 -1.04 10.77
N VAL A 128 11.11 -0.42 9.76
CA VAL A 128 11.42 0.96 9.37
C VAL A 128 11.08 1.93 10.50
N THR A 129 9.94 1.74 11.17
CA THR A 129 9.53 2.55 12.33
C THR A 129 10.55 2.45 13.46
N ASP A 130 11.01 1.23 13.79
CA ASP A 130 12.01 1.03 14.82
C ASP A 130 13.37 1.66 14.48
N LEU A 131 13.81 1.54 13.22
CA LEU A 131 15.04 2.16 12.74
C LEU A 131 14.98 3.68 12.85
N LEU A 132 13.86 4.30 12.47
CA LEU A 132 13.65 5.74 12.63
C LEU A 132 13.59 6.14 14.11
N ASN A 133 12.92 5.36 14.95
CA ASN A 133 12.87 5.59 16.39
C ASN A 133 14.25 5.48 17.06
N GLU A 134 15.12 4.59 16.59
CA GLU A 134 16.52 4.56 17.03
C GLU A 134 17.30 5.84 16.66
N LEU A 135 17.05 6.40 15.48
CA LEU A 135 17.63 7.69 15.08
C LEU A 135 17.05 8.87 15.86
N ILE A 136 15.76 8.83 16.21
CA ILE A 136 15.14 9.83 17.08
C ILE A 136 15.78 9.81 18.48
N ARG A 137 16.03 8.61 19.04
CA ARG A 137 16.68 8.46 20.34
C ARG A 137 18.13 8.93 20.33
N CYS A 138 18.86 8.64 19.25
CA CYS A 138 20.26 9.00 19.11
C CYS A 138 20.53 9.69 17.75
N PRO A 139 20.21 10.99 17.60
CA PRO A 139 20.41 11.72 16.35
C PRO A 139 21.88 11.75 15.89
N ASP A 140 22.84 11.61 16.81
CA ASP A 140 24.28 11.57 16.52
C ASP A 140 24.71 10.35 15.69
N ARG A 141 23.85 9.33 15.57
CA ARG A 141 24.06 8.20 14.65
C ARG A 141 23.97 8.62 13.19
N VAL A 142 23.30 9.74 12.89
CA VAL A 142 23.31 10.34 11.55
C VAL A 142 24.67 10.97 11.33
N ARG A 143 25.49 10.36 10.48
CA ARG A 143 26.86 10.81 10.17
C ARG A 143 26.93 11.19 8.70
N PRO A 144 27.78 12.16 8.33
CA PRO A 144 28.03 12.41 6.92
C PRO A 144 28.54 11.12 6.30
N SER A 145 27.86 10.64 5.26
CA SER A 145 28.31 9.49 4.51
C SER A 145 29.70 9.82 4.00
N THR A 146 30.72 9.06 4.40
CA THR A 146 32.05 9.11 3.81
C THR A 146 31.96 8.58 2.38
N SER A 147 31.33 9.33 1.48
CA SER A 147 31.37 9.06 0.06
C SER A 147 32.61 9.73 -0.48
N GLN A 148 33.53 8.89 -0.93
CA GLN A 148 34.81 9.17 -1.57
C GLN A 148 34.66 10.13 -2.77
N VAL A 149 34.61 11.46 -2.58
CA VAL A 149 34.93 12.39 -3.68
C VAL A 149 35.52 13.71 -3.16
N VAL A 150 36.40 13.65 -2.15
CA VAL A 150 37.40 14.73 -2.00
C VAL A 150 38.68 14.18 -2.61
N GLY A 151 38.89 14.39 -3.91
CA GLY A 151 40.24 14.16 -4.44
C GLY A 151 40.48 14.05 -5.95
N ALA A 152 39.51 13.79 -6.83
CA ALA A 152 39.90 13.32 -8.19
C ALA A 152 39.25 14.00 -9.41
N ALA A 153 38.24 14.87 -9.27
CA ALA A 153 37.45 15.28 -10.43
C ALA A 153 38.05 16.39 -11.32
N CYS A 154 38.95 17.23 -10.83
CA CYS A 154 39.39 18.43 -11.57
C CYS A 154 40.69 18.29 -12.37
N GLY A 155 41.33 17.12 -12.45
CA GLY A 155 42.67 17.01 -13.06
C GLY A 155 42.72 17.55 -14.50
N LYS A 156 41.80 17.08 -15.36
CA LYS A 156 41.80 17.39 -16.80
C LYS A 156 41.43 18.84 -17.10
N THR A 157 40.30 19.32 -16.59
CA THR A 157 39.84 20.70 -16.81
C THR A 157 40.83 21.73 -16.24
N ARG A 158 41.53 21.38 -15.15
CA ARG A 158 42.60 22.20 -14.57
C ARG A 158 43.87 22.19 -15.42
N GLU A 159 44.27 21.03 -15.95
CA GLU A 159 45.41 20.90 -16.87
C GLU A 159 45.16 21.66 -18.20
N GLU A 160 43.96 21.57 -18.75
CA GLU A 160 43.53 22.30 -19.94
C GLU A 160 43.51 23.81 -19.70
N LEU A 161 42.98 24.26 -18.56
CA LEU A 161 43.02 25.68 -18.17
C LEU A 161 44.47 26.17 -18.04
N THR A 162 45.33 25.39 -17.40
CA THR A 162 46.76 25.73 -17.24
C THR A 162 47.44 25.85 -18.62
N SER A 163 47.16 24.90 -19.52
CA SER A 163 47.71 24.89 -20.88
C SER A 163 47.19 26.06 -21.74
N ALA A 164 45.95 26.48 -21.53
CA ALA A 164 45.36 27.64 -22.21
C ALA A 164 45.99 28.97 -21.75
N LEU A 165 46.34 29.06 -20.46
CA LEU A 165 46.99 30.25 -19.88
C LEU A 165 48.47 30.37 -20.25
N GLU A 166 49.15 29.27 -20.56
CA GLU A 166 50.56 29.25 -20.98
C GLU A 166 50.79 29.65 -22.45
N ARG A 167 49.76 29.56 -23.30
CA ARG A 167 49.85 29.97 -24.71
C ARG A 167 49.87 31.49 -24.87
N GLN A 168 50.70 32.00 -25.78
CA GLN A 168 50.64 33.39 -26.22
C GLN A 168 50.28 33.49 -27.72
N PRO A 169 49.34 34.37 -28.11
CA PRO A 169 48.49 35.20 -27.24
C PRO A 169 47.46 34.36 -26.47
N ILE A 170 47.03 34.85 -25.30
CA ILE A 170 46.05 34.14 -24.46
C ILE A 170 44.67 34.23 -25.12
N ASP A 171 44.00 33.09 -25.23
CA ASP A 171 42.60 32.99 -25.60
C ASP A 171 41.72 33.21 -24.36
N GLU A 172 41.28 34.44 -24.14
CA GLU A 172 40.48 34.81 -22.97
C GLU A 172 39.12 34.09 -22.92
N ASP A 173 38.48 33.87 -24.07
CA ASP A 173 37.15 33.27 -24.13
C ASP A 173 37.21 31.80 -23.74
N ASN A 174 38.21 31.07 -24.25
CA ASN A 174 38.44 29.68 -23.89
C ASN A 174 38.86 29.52 -22.41
N ALA A 175 39.76 30.37 -21.91
CA ALA A 175 40.20 30.33 -20.52
C ALA A 175 39.04 30.61 -19.54
N ARG A 176 38.14 31.56 -19.87
CA ARG A 176 36.92 31.82 -19.08
C ARG A 176 35.96 30.64 -19.08
N ALA A 177 35.76 29.99 -20.21
CA ALA A 177 34.90 28.80 -20.30
C ALA A 177 35.42 27.66 -19.42
N LEU A 178 36.73 27.37 -19.50
CA LEU A 178 37.39 26.35 -18.69
C LEU A 178 37.36 26.67 -17.19
N LEU A 179 37.51 27.94 -16.81
CA LEU A 179 37.38 28.38 -15.42
C LEU A 179 35.96 28.16 -14.88
N LEU A 180 34.93 28.51 -15.66
CA LEU A 180 33.53 28.31 -15.26
C LEU A 180 33.19 26.83 -15.14
N GLN A 181 33.68 26.01 -16.06
CA GLN A 181 33.52 24.55 -16.00
C GLN A 181 34.21 23.96 -14.76
N LEU A 182 35.46 24.37 -14.48
CA LEU A 182 36.19 23.94 -13.30
C LEU A 182 35.45 24.34 -12.00
N ALA A 183 34.89 25.55 -11.96
CA ALA A 183 34.09 26.00 -10.83
C ALA A 183 32.83 25.15 -10.66
N ALA A 184 32.10 24.86 -11.75
CA ALA A 184 30.91 24.00 -11.71
C ALA A 184 31.24 22.59 -11.18
N GLU A 185 32.31 21.97 -11.69
CA GLU A 185 32.80 20.66 -11.22
C GLU A 185 33.17 20.69 -9.72
N GLN A 186 33.80 21.77 -9.25
CA GLN A 186 34.12 21.94 -7.83
C GLN A 186 32.86 22.09 -6.96
N TYR A 187 31.86 22.84 -7.42
CA TYR A 187 30.59 23.00 -6.70
C TYR A 187 29.79 21.70 -6.65
N ASP A 188 29.74 20.94 -7.75
CA ASP A 188 29.09 19.63 -7.78
C ASP A 188 29.77 18.62 -6.83
N ALA A 189 31.09 18.72 -6.64
CA ALA A 189 31.86 17.86 -5.75
C ALA A 189 31.61 18.11 -4.25
N ILE A 190 31.22 19.32 -3.85
CA ILE A 190 30.88 19.63 -2.44
C ILE A 190 29.69 18.77 -1.98
N GLY A 191 28.76 18.47 -2.91
CA GLY A 191 27.58 17.64 -2.64
C GLY A 191 26.63 18.26 -1.60
N ASN A 192 25.57 17.52 -1.25
CA ASN A 192 24.58 17.94 -0.25
C ASN A 192 24.68 17.19 1.08
N THR A 193 25.68 16.30 1.23
CA THR A 193 25.79 15.36 2.35
C THR A 193 25.88 16.05 3.69
N GLU A 194 26.69 17.10 3.82
CA GLU A 194 26.88 17.83 5.08
C GLU A 194 25.61 18.59 5.48
N TYR A 195 25.03 19.33 4.53
CA TYR A 195 23.76 20.03 4.71
C TYR A 195 22.65 19.07 5.15
N GLU A 196 22.48 17.96 4.41
CA GLU A 196 21.47 16.95 4.72
C GLU A 196 21.72 16.30 6.09
N THR A 197 22.98 16.06 6.48
CA THR A 197 23.30 15.52 7.80
C THR A 197 22.86 16.46 8.92
N VAL A 198 23.17 17.75 8.82
CA VAL A 198 22.74 18.75 9.83
C VAL A 198 21.22 18.89 9.83
N ARG A 199 20.60 18.93 8.66
CA ARG A 199 19.14 19.02 8.49
C ARG A 199 18.43 17.81 9.12
N LEU A 200 18.92 16.60 8.87
CA LEU A 200 18.37 15.36 9.43
C LEU A 200 18.51 15.32 10.95
N ARG A 201 19.66 15.72 11.50
CA ARG A 201 19.83 15.82 12.96
C ARG A 201 18.81 16.76 13.58
N ARG A 202 18.67 17.98 13.02
CA ARG A 202 17.66 18.95 13.48
C ARG A 202 16.23 18.43 13.37
N LEU A 203 15.91 17.69 12.31
CA LEU A 203 14.59 17.09 12.11
C LEU A 203 14.24 16.04 13.18
N LEU A 204 15.25 15.30 13.64
CA LEU A 204 15.10 14.23 14.63
C LEU A 204 15.15 14.75 16.07
N THR A 205 15.95 15.79 16.33
CA THR A 205 16.08 16.41 17.66
C THR A 205 14.74 16.96 18.14
N GLY A 206 14.33 16.58 19.35
CA GLY A 206 13.10 17.06 19.98
C GLY A 206 11.82 16.33 19.55
N ARG A 207 11.90 15.35 18.63
CA ARG A 207 10.77 14.46 18.34
C ARG A 207 10.67 13.35 19.38
N MET A 208 9.44 12.95 19.69
CA MET A 208 9.17 11.75 20.49
C MET A 208 9.17 10.50 19.59
N PRO A 209 9.57 9.33 20.10
CA PRO A 209 9.44 8.08 19.37
C PRO A 209 7.99 7.85 18.93
N MET A 210 7.82 7.41 17.69
CA MET A 210 6.52 7.22 17.06
C MET A 210 5.98 5.82 17.37
N PRO A 211 4.72 5.67 17.82
CA PRO A 211 4.09 4.35 17.95
C PRO A 211 3.73 3.75 16.58
N GLU A 212 3.42 4.61 15.61
CA GLU A 212 3.11 4.26 14.21
C GLU A 212 3.99 5.06 13.25
N LEU A 213 4.15 4.58 12.01
CA LEU A 213 5.00 5.22 11.02
C LEU A 213 4.45 6.60 10.61
N ASP A 214 5.23 7.67 10.81
CA ASP A 214 4.90 9.02 10.34
C ASP A 214 5.30 9.20 8.86
N ALA A 215 4.33 9.59 8.02
CA ALA A 215 4.54 9.82 6.60
C ALA A 215 5.44 11.03 6.32
N GLU A 216 5.37 12.08 7.13
CA GLU A 216 6.15 13.30 6.93
C GLU A 216 7.61 13.08 7.26
N LEU A 217 7.88 12.43 8.41
CA LEU A 217 9.23 12.06 8.81
C LEU A 217 9.84 11.11 7.77
N LEU A 218 9.10 10.09 7.33
CA LEU A 218 9.58 9.14 6.35
C LEU A 218 10.01 9.83 5.04
N GLN A 219 9.18 10.73 4.50
CA GLN A 219 9.49 11.47 3.27
C GLN A 219 10.64 12.48 3.43
N SER A 220 10.77 13.04 4.64
CA SER A 220 11.77 14.05 4.95
C SER A 220 13.14 13.45 5.27
N ALA A 221 13.18 12.23 5.80
CA ALA A 221 14.40 11.57 6.26
C ALA A 221 14.96 10.53 5.28
N VAL A 222 14.08 9.75 4.64
CA VAL A 222 14.45 8.57 3.85
C VAL A 222 14.45 8.90 2.36
N SER A 223 15.50 8.49 1.66
CA SER A 223 15.63 8.58 0.20
C SER A 223 15.18 7.28 -0.49
N LYS A 224 15.51 6.12 0.08
CA LYS A 224 15.19 4.81 -0.51
C LYS A 224 15.08 3.73 0.57
N VAL A 225 14.21 2.76 0.35
CA VAL A 225 14.14 1.55 1.19
C VAL A 225 14.31 0.33 0.30
N ARG A 226 15.22 -0.57 0.66
CA ARG A 226 15.43 -1.84 -0.02
C ARG A 226 15.09 -2.97 0.93
N VAL A 227 14.19 -3.84 0.49
CA VAL A 227 13.79 -5.03 1.23
C VAL A 227 14.36 -6.25 0.51
N THR A 228 15.14 -7.05 1.23
CA THR A 228 15.58 -8.38 0.82
C THR A 228 14.98 -9.42 1.77
N ASN A 229 15.07 -10.72 1.45
CA ASN A 229 14.41 -11.77 2.23
C ASN A 229 14.75 -11.76 3.73
N ASN A 230 15.98 -11.32 4.09
CA ASN A 230 16.48 -11.36 5.47
C ASN A 230 16.96 -9.99 5.99
N CYS A 231 16.79 -8.91 5.23
CA CYS A 231 17.33 -7.60 5.61
C CYS A 231 16.51 -6.45 5.03
N VAL A 232 16.23 -5.45 5.87
CA VAL A 232 15.66 -4.17 5.47
C VAL A 232 16.76 -3.11 5.56
N THR A 233 17.07 -2.48 4.43
CA THR A 233 18.03 -1.39 4.32
C THR A 233 17.29 -0.08 4.06
N VAL A 234 17.52 0.92 4.89
CA VAL A 234 16.98 2.28 4.74
C VAL A 234 18.14 3.20 4.37
N THR A 235 18.03 3.89 3.24
CA THR A 235 18.97 4.93 2.82
C THR A 235 18.38 6.29 3.19
N LEU A 236 19.12 7.08 3.96
CA LEU A 236 18.74 8.45 4.33
C LEU A 236 19.04 9.43 3.19
N LYS A 237 18.53 10.67 3.29
CA LYS A 237 18.78 11.71 2.28
C LYS A 237 20.23 12.22 2.23
N ASN A 238 21.00 12.05 3.30
CA ASN A 238 22.45 12.30 3.31
C ASN A 238 23.27 11.13 2.72
N GLY A 239 22.62 10.15 2.09
CA GLY A 239 23.26 8.97 1.51
C GLY A 239 23.60 7.85 2.51
N GLN A 240 23.37 8.05 3.81
CA GLN A 240 23.77 7.07 4.82
C GLN A 240 22.81 5.87 4.76
N THR A 241 23.37 4.67 4.78
CA THR A 241 22.58 3.44 4.85
C THR A 241 22.55 2.89 6.27
N ILE A 242 21.36 2.57 6.75
CA ILE A 242 21.13 1.82 7.99
C ILE A 242 20.43 0.52 7.63
N GLU A 243 20.89 -0.59 8.19
CA GLU A 243 20.32 -1.90 7.93
C GLU A 243 19.91 -2.58 9.22
N ARG A 244 18.82 -3.36 9.15
CA ARG A 244 18.47 -4.32 10.17
C ARG A 244 18.32 -5.69 9.51
N ARG A 245 19.15 -6.62 9.97
CA ARG A 245 19.07 -8.04 9.60
C ARG A 245 18.08 -8.73 10.52
N ASP A 246 17.35 -9.69 9.96
CA ASP A 246 16.51 -10.56 10.74
C ASP A 246 17.38 -11.46 11.63
N GLN A 247 17.15 -11.41 12.93
CA GLN A 247 17.44 -12.55 13.79
C GLN A 247 16.34 -13.58 13.49
N LEU A 248 16.75 -14.69 12.87
CA LEU A 248 15.91 -15.89 12.69
C LEU A 248 15.42 -16.39 14.05
#